data_AF-A0A821F192-F1
#
_entry.id   AF-A0A821F192-F1
#
_cell.length_a   1.000
_cell.length_b   1.000
_cell.length_c   1.000
_cell.angle_alpha   90.00
_cell.angle_beta   90.00
_cell.angle_gamma   90.00
#
_symmetry.space_group_name_H-M   'P 1'
#
loop_
_entity.id
_entity.type
_entity.pdbx_description
1 polymer ?
#
loop_
_entity_poly.entity_id
_entity_poly.type
_entity_poly.pdbx_seq_one_letter_code
_entity_poly.pdbx_strand_id
1 'polypeptide(L)'
;MNYQLILFYIISIIVQYTNSVNLNTGFTDALTHEEYEDDVELIKIRFDTTRPCRFFSDERYPKVEKGLANCSWYEDDACCKRTEVASVFESMFTLHQASTQCRNMMNYLMCFFCAPDQYLWYIKKRVKICQTFCDELYKNCKTAEFSGNMI
;
A
#
# COMPACT_ATOMS: atom_id res chain seq x y z
N MET A 1 -17.26 -3.32 1.19
CA MET A 1 -15.82 -3.65 1.08
C MET A 1 -15.29 -3.81 2.49
N ASN A 2 -14.76 -4.97 2.86
CA ASN A 2 -14.51 -5.33 4.26
C ASN A 2 -13.07 -4.93 4.65
N TYR A 3 -12.90 -3.74 5.23
CA TYR A 3 -11.58 -3.14 5.54
C TYR A 3 -10.74 -3.99 6.51
N GLN A 4 -11.40 -4.80 7.35
CA GLN A 4 -10.78 -5.80 8.22
C GLN A 4 -9.88 -6.78 7.46
N LEU A 5 -10.27 -7.24 6.26
CA LEU A 5 -9.48 -8.20 5.47
C LEU A 5 -8.17 -7.60 4.94
N ILE A 6 -8.15 -6.30 4.64
CA ILE A 6 -6.97 -5.59 4.14
C ILE A 6 -5.95 -5.41 5.28
N LEU A 7 -6.43 -5.11 6.49
CA LEU A 7 -5.63 -5.02 7.72
C LEU A 7 -4.99 -6.36 8.08
N PHE A 8 -5.76 -7.47 8.02
CA PHE A 8 -5.20 -8.81 8.19
C PHE A 8 -4.15 -9.13 7.14
N TYR A 9 -4.32 -8.68 5.89
CA TYR A 9 -3.34 -8.90 4.83
C TYR A 9 -2.06 -8.11 5.03
N ILE A 10 -2.13 -6.87 5.52
CA ILE A 10 -0.93 -6.04 5.83
C ILE A 10 -0.17 -6.63 7.02
N ILE A 11 -0.86 -7.02 8.09
CA ILE A 11 -0.24 -7.73 9.23
C ILE A 11 0.35 -9.05 8.75
N SER A 12 -0.37 -9.80 7.90
CA SER A 12 0.13 -11.05 7.31
C SER A 12 1.35 -10.82 6.43
N ILE A 13 1.47 -9.71 5.69
CA ILE A 13 2.67 -9.37 4.92
C ILE A 13 3.85 -9.11 5.86
N ILE A 14 3.65 -8.39 6.97
CA ILE A 14 4.70 -8.14 7.97
C ILE A 14 5.12 -9.46 8.64
N VAL A 15 4.16 -10.33 9.00
CA VAL A 15 4.41 -11.67 9.59
C VAL A 15 4.95 -12.68 8.57
N GLN A 16 4.63 -12.56 7.28
CA GLN A 16 5.25 -13.38 6.23
C GLN A 16 6.68 -12.93 5.95
N TYR A 17 6.96 -11.63 6.09
CA TYR A 17 8.31 -11.09 6.01
C TYR A 17 9.21 -11.69 7.10
N THR A 18 8.72 -11.86 8.34
CA THR A 18 9.49 -12.54 9.40
C THR A 18 9.83 -14.00 9.08
N ASN A 19 8.97 -14.71 8.35
CA ASN A 19 9.25 -16.07 7.86
C ASN A 19 10.19 -16.10 6.64
N SER A 20 10.30 -15.00 5.89
CA SER A 20 11.09 -14.92 4.66
C SER A 20 12.55 -14.52 4.90
N VAL A 21 12.86 -13.87 6.03
CA VAL A 21 14.25 -13.50 6.40
C VAL A 21 15.12 -14.73 6.74
N ASN A 22 14.54 -15.93 6.85
CA ASN A 22 15.29 -17.20 6.95
C ASN A 22 15.64 -17.84 5.59
N LEU A 23 15.32 -17.21 4.46
CA LEU A 23 15.73 -17.69 3.14
C LEU A 23 16.65 -16.66 2.48
N ASN A 24 17.94 -16.84 2.71
CA ASN A 24 19.00 -16.36 1.82
C ASN A 24 18.74 -16.89 0.40
N THR A 25 18.20 -16.05 -0.48
CA THR A 25 18.41 -16.20 -1.93
C THR A 25 18.39 -14.82 -2.56
N GLY A 26 19.53 -14.41 -3.11
CA GLY A 26 19.67 -13.15 -3.83
C GLY A 26 18.86 -13.14 -5.12
N PHE A 27 18.34 -11.97 -5.47
CA PHE A 27 17.71 -11.72 -6.75
C PHE A 27 18.61 -10.73 -7.51
N THR A 28 19.40 -11.29 -8.42
CA THR A 28 20.22 -10.55 -9.39
C THR A 28 19.34 -10.16 -10.58
N ASP A 29 19.62 -8.99 -11.13
CA ASP A 29 18.98 -8.43 -12.33
C ASP A 29 18.98 -9.40 -13.51
N ALA A 30 17.83 -9.52 -14.19
CA ALA A 30 17.78 -9.98 -15.58
C ALA A 30 16.48 -9.50 -16.25
N LEU A 31 16.56 -8.32 -16.87
CA LEU A 31 15.73 -7.98 -18.04
C LEU A 31 16.23 -8.83 -19.21
N THR A 32 15.39 -9.72 -19.73
CA THR A 32 15.55 -10.26 -21.09
C THR A 32 14.23 -10.12 -21.82
N HIS A 33 14.31 -9.43 -22.95
CA HIS A 33 13.32 -9.29 -24.02
C HIS A 33 13.26 -10.59 -24.84
N GLU A 34 12.17 -10.75 -25.61
CA GLU A 34 11.80 -11.83 -26.57
C GLU A 34 10.75 -12.81 -26.00
N GLU A 35 9.61 -13.15 -26.61
CA GLU A 35 8.94 -12.85 -27.89
C GLU A 35 7.50 -13.38 -27.72
N TYR A 36 6.45 -12.63 -28.08
CA TYR A 36 5.17 -13.21 -28.53
C TYR A 36 4.33 -12.17 -29.29
N GLU A 37 4.48 -12.18 -30.62
CA GLU A 37 3.57 -11.54 -31.57
C GLU A 37 2.47 -12.54 -31.95
N ASP A 38 1.24 -12.30 -31.48
CA ASP A 38 -0.01 -12.52 -32.23
C ASP A 38 -1.18 -12.09 -31.32
N ASP A 39 -1.55 -10.81 -31.41
CA ASP A 39 -2.83 -10.19 -31.01
C ASP A 39 -2.72 -8.67 -31.25
N VAL A 40 -2.47 -8.28 -32.50
CA VAL A 40 -2.37 -6.87 -32.93
C VAL A 40 -3.78 -6.30 -33.14
N GLU A 41 -4.56 -6.26 -32.05
CA GLU A 41 -5.74 -5.39 -31.94
C GLU A 41 -6.03 -5.04 -30.48
N LEU A 42 -5.07 -4.45 -29.75
CA LEU A 42 -5.36 -3.64 -28.54
C LEU A 42 -4.18 -2.83 -27.98
N ILE A 43 -3.05 -2.72 -28.67
CA ILE A 43 -2.00 -1.75 -28.33
C ILE A 43 -2.38 -0.38 -28.91
N LYS A 44 -3.53 0.15 -28.47
CA LYS A 44 -3.59 1.59 -28.22
C LYS A 44 -2.83 1.77 -26.92
N ILE A 45 -1.53 2.03 -27.01
CA ILE A 45 -0.86 2.86 -26.03
C ILE A 45 -1.54 4.22 -26.14
N ARG A 46 -2.73 4.36 -25.53
CA ARG A 46 -3.04 5.62 -24.90
C ARG A 46 -1.89 5.78 -23.93
N PHE A 47 -1.05 6.77 -24.18
CA PHE A 47 -0.40 7.46 -23.09
C PHE A 47 -1.52 7.82 -22.14
N ASP A 48 -1.74 6.96 -21.15
CA ASP A 48 -2.82 7.13 -20.21
C ASP A 48 -2.38 8.25 -19.28
N THR A 49 -2.65 9.48 -19.72
CA THR A 49 -2.46 10.68 -18.92
C THR A 49 -3.43 10.70 -17.74
N THR A 50 -4.35 9.74 -17.68
CA THR A 50 -5.27 9.61 -16.56
C THR A 50 -4.55 8.90 -15.41
N ARG A 51 -4.73 9.43 -14.19
CA ARG A 51 -4.14 8.90 -12.95
C ARG A 51 -5.26 8.21 -12.16
N PRO A 52 -5.79 7.05 -12.58
CA PRO A 52 -6.96 6.48 -11.94
C PRO A 52 -6.65 5.97 -10.53
N CYS A 53 -7.60 6.15 -9.64
CA CYS A 53 -7.61 5.64 -8.27
C CYS A 53 -8.02 4.16 -8.25
N ARG A 54 -7.11 3.30 -8.74
CA ARG A 54 -7.36 1.88 -8.99
C ARG A 54 -7.84 1.07 -7.79
N PHE A 55 -7.66 1.56 -6.56
CA PHE A 55 -8.26 0.93 -5.38
C PHE A 55 -9.79 0.94 -5.42
N PHE A 56 -10.39 2.00 -5.98
CA PHE A 56 -11.83 2.19 -6.02
C PHE A 56 -12.44 1.76 -7.35
N SER A 57 -11.99 2.38 -8.45
CA SER A 57 -12.44 2.10 -9.82
C SER A 57 -11.55 2.84 -10.82
N ASP A 58 -11.62 2.44 -12.09
CA ASP A 58 -10.90 3.12 -13.18
C ASP A 58 -11.53 4.47 -13.55
N GLU A 59 -12.72 4.79 -13.03
CA GLU A 59 -13.43 6.06 -13.25
C GLU A 59 -13.21 7.09 -12.13
N ARG A 60 -12.53 6.69 -11.05
CA ARG A 60 -12.24 7.59 -9.93
C ARG A 60 -10.86 8.19 -10.12
N TYR A 61 -10.77 9.50 -9.90
CA TYR A 61 -9.53 10.26 -10.06
C TYR A 61 -9.20 11.09 -8.82
N PRO A 62 -7.91 11.37 -8.58
CA PRO A 62 -7.46 12.22 -7.48
C PRO A 62 -8.08 13.61 -7.55
N LYS A 63 -8.39 14.17 -6.37
CA LYS A 63 -8.89 15.53 -6.21
C LYS A 63 -8.56 16.07 -4.83
N VAL A 64 -8.65 17.39 -4.66
CA VAL A 64 -8.54 18.02 -3.34
C VAL A 64 -9.62 17.48 -2.40
N GLU A 65 -9.22 17.04 -1.22
CA GLU A 65 -10.10 16.58 -0.15
C GLU A 65 -9.47 16.99 1.20
N LYS A 66 -10.09 17.93 1.90
CA LYS A 66 -9.56 18.47 3.15
C LYS A 66 -10.01 17.68 4.38
N GLY A 67 -9.22 17.74 5.45
CA GLY A 67 -9.54 17.11 6.72
C GLY A 67 -9.34 15.60 6.74
N LEU A 68 -8.35 15.10 5.98
CA LEU A 68 -8.00 13.68 5.93
C LEU A 68 -7.19 13.30 7.18
N ALA A 69 -7.88 12.98 8.28
CA ALA A 69 -7.24 12.57 9.53
C ALA A 69 -6.26 11.40 9.30
N ASN A 70 -5.03 11.50 9.82
CA ASN A 70 -3.94 10.53 9.64
C ASN A 70 -3.42 10.33 8.20
N CYS A 71 -4.06 10.92 7.17
CA CYS A 71 -3.64 10.88 5.76
C CYS A 71 -3.48 12.29 5.18
N SER A 72 -3.11 13.28 6.01
CA SER A 72 -3.17 14.69 5.66
C SER A 72 -2.21 15.10 4.53
N TRP A 73 -1.17 14.31 4.29
CA TRP A 73 -0.23 14.50 3.17
C TRP A 73 -0.85 14.29 1.78
N TYR A 74 -2.08 13.75 1.70
CA TYR A 74 -2.80 13.61 0.43
C TYR A 74 -3.89 14.68 0.23
N GLU A 75 -4.09 15.63 1.15
CA GLU A 75 -5.24 16.55 1.09
C GLU A 75 -5.34 17.40 -0.18
N ASP A 76 -4.20 17.71 -0.81
CA ASP A 76 -4.16 18.50 -2.04
C ASP A 76 -4.40 17.65 -3.31
N ASP A 77 -4.22 16.33 -3.23
CA ASP A 77 -4.42 15.40 -4.35
C ASP A 77 -4.70 13.98 -3.81
N ALA A 78 -5.97 13.69 -3.49
CA ALA A 78 -6.38 12.45 -2.85
C ALA A 78 -7.35 11.62 -3.70
N CYS A 79 -7.14 10.31 -3.69
CA CYS A 79 -8.11 9.34 -4.19
C CYS A 79 -9.28 9.09 -3.23
N CYS A 80 -9.03 9.20 -1.93
CA CYS A 80 -10.00 8.90 -0.89
C CYS A 80 -10.85 10.13 -0.49
N LYS A 81 -11.92 9.88 0.26
CA LYS A 81 -12.76 10.87 0.93
C LYS A 81 -12.53 10.84 2.43
N ARG A 82 -12.83 11.94 3.12
CA ARG A 82 -12.75 12.01 4.60
C ARG A 82 -13.51 10.88 5.30
N THR A 83 -14.69 10.51 4.81
CA THR A 83 -15.52 9.43 5.38
C THR A 83 -14.90 8.05 5.20
N GLU A 84 -14.17 7.81 4.11
CA GLU A 84 -13.46 6.54 3.85
C GLU A 84 -12.26 6.41 4.78
N VAL A 85 -11.53 7.51 5.01
CA VAL A 85 -10.46 7.57 6.01
C VAL A 85 -11.01 7.31 7.40
N ALA A 86 -12.06 8.02 7.82
CA ALA A 86 -12.67 7.80 9.14
C ALA A 86 -13.06 6.33 9.35
N SER A 87 -13.67 5.69 8.35
CA SER A 87 -14.06 4.28 8.42
C SER A 87 -12.86 3.33 8.56
N VAL A 88 -11.73 3.59 7.89
CA VAL A 88 -10.52 2.78 8.01
C VAL A 88 -9.91 2.93 9.40
N PHE A 89 -9.77 4.17 9.88
CA PHE A 89 -9.10 4.45 11.15
C PHE A 89 -9.94 4.16 12.39
N GLU A 90 -11.27 4.17 12.30
CA GLU A 90 -12.15 3.70 13.38
C GLU A 90 -11.90 2.22 13.70
N SER A 91 -11.54 1.43 12.68
CA SER A 91 -11.18 0.02 12.82
C SER A 91 -9.68 -0.25 13.01
N MET A 92 -8.86 0.81 13.11
CA MET A 92 -7.41 0.65 13.20
C MET A 92 -7.01 0.18 14.60
N PHE A 93 -6.14 -0.82 14.63
CA PHE A 93 -5.60 -1.33 15.87
C PHE A 93 -4.60 -0.37 16.51
N THR A 94 -4.53 -0.42 17.83
CA THR A 94 -3.48 0.25 18.58
C THR A 94 -2.24 -0.63 18.62
N LEU A 95 -1.11 -0.11 18.14
CA LEU A 95 0.20 -0.73 18.35
C LEU A 95 0.77 -0.28 19.69
N HIS A 96 0.83 -1.22 20.64
CA HIS A 96 1.48 -0.98 21.92
C HIS A 96 3.00 -0.99 21.74
N GLN A 97 3.70 -0.19 22.54
CA GLN A 97 5.18 -0.08 22.52
C GLN A 97 5.80 0.35 21.17
N ALA A 98 4.98 0.75 20.19
CA ALA A 98 5.49 1.25 18.91
C ALA A 98 6.26 2.56 19.10
N SER A 99 7.38 2.69 18.38
CA SER A 99 8.05 3.97 18.22
C SER A 99 7.16 4.95 17.43
N THR A 100 7.43 6.26 17.56
CA THR A 100 6.76 7.26 16.72
C THR A 100 7.02 7.00 15.24
N GLN A 101 8.22 6.53 14.89
CA GLN A 101 8.58 6.17 13.53
C GLN A 101 7.73 5.00 13.02
N CYS A 102 7.58 3.93 13.81
CA CYS A 102 6.71 2.81 13.46
C CYS A 102 5.27 3.26 13.20
N ARG A 103 4.69 4.06 14.11
CA ARG A 103 3.32 4.58 13.94
C ARG A 103 3.18 5.41 12.66
N ASN A 104 4.14 6.28 12.37
CA ASN A 104 4.09 7.11 11.17
C ASN A 104 4.17 6.26 9.89
N MET A 105 5.07 5.27 9.85
CA MET A 105 5.19 4.37 8.69
C MET A 105 3.95 3.50 8.52
N MET A 106 3.36 3.01 9.62
CA MET A 106 2.10 2.27 9.60
C MET A 106 0.95 3.15 9.11
N ASN A 107 0.85 4.40 9.58
CA ASN A 107 -0.16 5.34 9.09
C ASN A 107 0.01 5.60 7.59
N TYR A 108 1.25 5.83 7.13
CA TYR A 108 1.56 5.97 5.71
C TYR A 108 1.09 4.75 4.90
N LEU A 109 1.42 3.55 5.37
CA LEU A 109 1.01 2.30 4.73
C LEU A 109 -0.52 2.15 4.71
N MET A 110 -1.20 2.50 5.80
CA MET A 110 -2.65 2.45 5.88
C MET A 110 -3.33 3.44 4.94
N CYS A 111 -2.70 4.57 4.62
CA CYS A 111 -3.21 5.59 3.71
C CYS A 111 -3.01 5.26 2.22
N PHE A 112 -2.56 4.04 1.85
CA PHE A 112 -2.31 3.69 0.44
C PHE A 112 -3.52 3.99 -0.47
N PHE A 113 -4.74 3.76 0.02
CA PHE A 113 -5.97 3.99 -0.74
C PHE A 113 -6.30 5.47 -0.97
N CYS A 114 -5.57 6.39 -0.33
CA CYS A 114 -5.66 7.83 -0.58
C CYS A 114 -4.67 8.32 -1.63
N ALA A 115 -3.60 7.56 -1.90
CA ALA A 115 -2.50 8.03 -2.72
C ALA A 115 -2.90 8.28 -4.20
N PRO A 116 -2.49 9.40 -4.82
CA PRO A 116 -2.90 9.76 -6.18
C PRO A 116 -2.20 8.93 -7.27
N ASP A 117 -1.10 8.28 -6.92
CA ASP A 117 -0.22 7.52 -7.78
C ASP A 117 -0.47 5.99 -7.73
N GLN A 118 -1.62 5.57 -7.17
CA GLN A 118 -2.05 4.17 -7.12
C GLN A 118 -1.95 3.44 -8.47
N TYR A 119 -2.16 4.14 -9.58
CA TYR A 119 -2.06 3.55 -10.92
C TYR A 119 -0.66 2.99 -11.24
N LEU A 120 0.39 3.39 -10.52
CA LEU A 120 1.76 2.89 -10.68
C LEU A 120 1.99 1.56 -9.96
N TRP A 121 1.43 1.38 -8.76
CA TRP A 121 1.82 0.29 -7.85
C TRP A 121 0.65 -0.54 -7.30
N TYR A 122 -0.60 -0.10 -7.48
CA TYR A 122 -1.80 -0.87 -7.16
C TYR A 122 -2.27 -1.64 -8.41
N ILE A 123 -1.91 -2.93 -8.47
CA ILE A 123 -2.10 -3.78 -9.65
C ILE A 123 -2.78 -5.08 -9.21
N LYS A 124 -3.80 -5.53 -9.95
CA LYS A 124 -4.53 -6.79 -9.66
C LYS A 124 -5.02 -6.86 -8.20
N LYS A 125 -5.53 -5.73 -7.68
CA LYS A 125 -6.01 -5.57 -6.29
C LYS A 125 -4.94 -5.81 -5.20
N ARG A 126 -3.66 -5.62 -5.54
CA ARG A 126 -2.52 -5.77 -4.61
C ARG A 126 -1.68 -4.50 -4.60
N VAL A 127 -1.26 -4.09 -3.41
CA VAL A 127 -0.29 -3.01 -3.21
C VAL A 127 1.11 -3.57 -3.43
N LYS A 128 1.87 -2.99 -4.36
CA LYS A 128 3.32 -3.24 -4.45
C LYS A 128 4.05 -2.20 -3.61
N ILE A 129 4.94 -2.67 -2.74
CA ILE A 129 5.70 -1.84 -1.80
C ILE A 129 7.19 -2.05 -2.11
N CYS A 130 7.98 -0.98 -2.02
CA CYS A 130 9.43 -1.08 -2.15
C CYS A 130 10.01 -1.93 -1.02
N GLN A 131 10.94 -2.82 -1.35
CA GLN A 131 11.62 -3.70 -0.40
C GLN A 131 12.26 -2.91 0.76
N THR A 132 12.93 -1.79 0.45
CA THR A 132 13.55 -0.89 1.43
C THR A 132 12.55 -0.33 2.44
N PHE A 133 11.33 0.01 2.00
CA PHE A 133 10.28 0.47 2.91
C PHE A 133 9.83 -0.65 3.86
N CYS A 134 9.69 -1.88 3.37
CA CYS A 134 9.37 -3.05 4.19
C CYS A 134 10.45 -3.30 5.24
N ASP A 135 11.72 -3.23 4.87
CA ASP A 135 12.86 -3.41 5.78
C ASP A 135 12.90 -2.36 6.88
N GLU A 136 12.70 -1.09 6.51
CA GLU A 136 12.63 0.01 7.47
C GLU A 136 11.42 -0.11 8.39
N LEU A 137 10.26 -0.50 7.85
CA LEU A 137 9.05 -0.69 8.65
C LEU A 137 9.28 -1.77 9.71
N TYR A 138 9.79 -2.93 9.29
CA TYR A 138 10.10 -4.02 10.21
C TYR A 138 11.12 -3.60 11.27
N LYS A 139 12.24 -2.97 10.86
CA LYS A 139 13.27 -2.49 11.79
C LYS A 139 12.69 -1.58 12.88
N ASN A 140 11.75 -0.71 12.53
CA ASN A 140 11.14 0.24 13.45
C ASN A 140 9.97 -0.34 14.27
N CYS A 141 9.31 -1.39 13.76
CA CYS A 141 8.09 -1.96 14.34
C CYS A 141 8.26 -3.33 15.01
N LYS A 142 9.39 -4.02 14.88
CA LYS A 142 9.62 -5.39 15.41
C LYS A 142 9.47 -5.56 16.93
N THR A 143 9.42 -4.46 17.69
CA THR A 143 9.17 -4.48 19.14
C THR A 143 7.77 -3.99 19.51
N ALA A 144 6.99 -3.59 18.51
CA ALA A 144 5.60 -3.21 18.70
C ALA A 144 4.77 -4.47 18.94
N GLU A 145 3.74 -4.30 19.75
CA GLU A 145 2.85 -5.39 20.15
C GLU A 145 1.45 -5.11 19.64
N PHE A 146 0.85 -6.12 19.02
CA PHE A 146 -0.52 -6.13 18.57
C PHE A 146 -1.25 -7.34 19.19
N SER A 147 -2.30 -7.07 19.96
CA SER A 147 -3.12 -8.11 20.60
C SER A 147 -2.32 -9.15 21.38
N GLY A 148 -1.32 -8.72 22.16
CA GLY A 148 -0.49 -9.62 22.96
C GLY A 148 0.68 -10.28 22.21
N ASN A 149 0.79 -10.08 20.89
CA ASN A 149 1.85 -10.67 20.06
C ASN A 149 2.78 -9.59 19.53
N MET A 150 4.09 -9.86 19.57
CA MET A 150 5.07 -9.02 18.89
C MET A 150 4.95 -9.17 17.38
N ILE A 151 5.24 -8.09 16.66
CA ILE A 151 5.22 -8.00 15.20
C ILE A 151 6.53 -8.48 14.58
#